data_AF-A0AAQ2I6X3-F1
#
_entry.id   AF-A0AAQ2I6X3-F1
#
_cell.length_a   1.000
_cell.length_b   1.000
_cell.length_c   1.000
_cell.angle_alpha   90.00
_cell.angle_beta   90.00
_cell.angle_gamma   90.00
#
_symmetry.space_group_name_H-M   'P 1'
#
loop_
_entity.id
_entity.type
_entity.pdbx_description
1 polymer ?
#
loop_
_entity_poly.entity_id
_entity_poly.type
_entity_poly.pdbx_seq_one_letter_code
_entity_poly.pdbx_strand_id
1 'polypeptide(L)' 'ANKLSLALTLIPSGVNFDADENDPVKLLIVLAATDSTSHIEAISQLAKLFDNEKDIQAILTAKTTQDILSVIARY' A
#
# COMPACT_ATOMS: atom_id res chain seq x y z
N ALA A 1 2.78 20.19 13.65
CA ALA A 1 3.67 19.12 14.13
C ALA A 1 3.54 17.91 13.20
N ASN A 2 4.61 17.15 13.02
CA ASN A 2 4.60 15.92 12.21
C ASN A 2 3.84 14.80 12.93
N LYS A 3 3.26 13.85 12.18
CA LYS A 3 2.46 12.73 12.69
C LYS A 3 2.64 11.48 11.82
N LEU A 4 2.40 10.30 12.40
CA LEU A 4 2.30 9.05 11.66
C LEU A 4 1.30 9.21 10.50
N SER A 5 1.73 8.90 9.28
CA SER A 5 0.96 9.10 8.05
C SER A 5 1.23 7.98 7.04
N LEU A 6 0.19 7.60 6.31
CA LEU A 6 0.26 6.68 5.18
C LEU A 6 -0.35 7.36 3.94
N ALA A 7 0.22 7.08 2.77
CA ALA A 7 -0.39 7.40 1.49
C ALA A 7 -0.35 6.16 0.59
N LEU A 8 -1.41 5.92 -0.17
CA LEU A 8 -1.52 4.82 -1.12
C LEU A 8 -1.87 5.38 -2.50
N THR A 9 -1.12 4.97 -3.51
CA THR A 9 -1.35 5.35 -4.91
C THR A 9 -1.41 4.10 -5.78
N LEU A 10 -2.50 3.95 -6.53
CA LEU A 10 -2.64 2.94 -7.56
C LEU A 10 -2.41 3.59 -8.93
N ILE A 11 -1.50 3.01 -9.71
CA ILE A 11 -1.21 3.40 -11.09
C ILE A 11 -1.61 2.23 -11.99
N PRO A 12 -2.81 2.25 -12.61
CA PRO A 12 -3.33 1.09 -13.34
C PRO A 12 -2.41 0.60 -14.47
N SER A 13 -1.76 1.53 -15.19
CA SER A 13 -0.79 1.22 -16.24
C SER A 13 0.56 0.71 -15.71
N GLY A 14 0.84 0.92 -14.43
CA GLY A 14 2.15 0.74 -13.83
C GLY A 14 3.19 1.77 -14.31
N VAL A 15 4.34 1.79 -13.63
CA VAL A 15 5.54 2.58 -13.96
C VAL A 15 6.76 1.70 -13.70
N ASN A 16 7.78 1.78 -14.56
CA ASN A 16 9.04 1.07 -14.33
C ASN A 16 9.89 1.81 -13.31
N PHE A 17 10.36 1.08 -12.30
CA PHE A 17 11.22 1.58 -11.21
C PHE A 17 12.61 0.93 -11.21
N ASP A 18 12.98 0.23 -12.28
CA ASP A 18 14.20 -0.59 -12.37
C ASP A 18 14.24 -1.64 -11.23
N ALA A 19 13.09 -2.27 -10.99
CA ALA A 19 12.84 -3.21 -9.88
C ALA A 19 12.92 -4.69 -10.30
N ASP A 20 13.72 -4.98 -11.33
CA ASP A 20 13.90 -6.30 -11.94
C ASP A 20 12.56 -6.97 -12.32
N GLU A 21 12.26 -8.14 -11.74
CA GLU A 21 11.05 -8.92 -12.01
C GLU A 21 9.77 -8.31 -11.41
N ASN A 22 9.90 -7.26 -10.60
CA ASN A 22 8.77 -6.58 -9.95
C ASN A 22 8.20 -5.42 -10.78
N ASP A 23 8.80 -5.10 -11.93
CA ASP A 23 8.27 -4.12 -12.85
C ASP A 23 7.18 -4.70 -13.79
N PRO A 24 6.15 -3.90 -14.15
CA PRO A 24 5.94 -2.51 -13.75
C PRO A 24 5.25 -2.40 -12.37
N VAL A 25 5.72 -1.47 -11.54
CA VAL A 25 5.13 -1.16 -10.22
C VAL A 25 3.79 -0.46 -10.39
N LYS A 26 2.73 -1.06 -9.81
CA LYS A 26 1.36 -0.53 -9.87
C LYS A 26 0.87 0.09 -8.57
N LEU A 27 1.38 -0.37 -7.44
CA LEU A 27 0.92 0.04 -6.12
C LEU A 27 2.07 0.67 -5.35
N LEU A 28 1.88 1.91 -4.92
CA LEU A 28 2.82 2.62 -4.05
C LEU A 28 2.18 2.84 -2.70
N ILE A 29 2.93 2.54 -1.64
CA ILE A 29 2.58 2.88 -0.26
C ILE A 29 3.72 3.69 0.34
N VAL A 30 3.41 4.90 0.78
CA VAL A 30 4.36 5.78 1.48
C VAL A 30 4.01 5.77 2.96
N LEU A 31 4.99 5.47 3.80
CA LEU A 31 4.88 5.48 5.26
C LEU A 31 5.80 6.56 5.83
N ALA A 32 5.24 7.47 6.63
CA ALA A 32 5.99 8.45 7.41
C ALA A 32 5.67 8.26 8.88
N ALA A 33 6.66 7.85 9.68
CA ALA A 33 6.53 7.65 11.13
C ALA A 33 7.44 8.62 11.89
N THR A 34 7.03 9.01 13.10
CA THR A 34 7.79 9.92 13.97
C THR A 34 8.68 9.20 14.98
N ASP A 35 8.49 7.88 15.14
CA ASP A 35 9.20 7.02 16.07
C ASP A 35 9.23 5.58 15.56
N SER A 36 10.15 4.77 16.09
CA SER A 36 10.36 3.39 15.63
C SER A 36 9.21 2.45 16.00
N THR A 37 8.51 2.69 17.11
CA THR A 37 7.41 1.83 17.57
C THR A 37 6.23 1.93 16.61
N SER A 38 5.77 3.15 16.33
CA SER A 38 4.70 3.39 15.35
C SER A 38 5.07 2.95 13.95
N HIS A 39 6.36 3.02 13.59
CA HIS A 39 6.87 2.49 12.33
C HIS A 39 6.72 0.96 12.22
N ILE A 40 7.15 0.21 13.24
CA ILE A 40 7.08 -1.26 13.27
C ILE A 40 5.61 -1.73 13.23
N GLU A 41 4.73 -1.08 14.00
CA GLU A 41 3.30 -1.40 13.99
C GLU A 41 2.69 -1.19 12.60
N ALA A 42 3.01 -0.09 11.93
CA ALA A 42 2.53 0.18 10.57
C ALA A 42 3.02 -0.85 9.56
N ILE A 43 4.31 -1.22 9.60
CA ILE A 43 4.86 -2.27 8.73
C ILE A 43 4.18 -3.62 8.99
N SER A 44 3.90 -3.97 10.25
CA SER A 44 3.22 -5.22 10.59
C SER A 44 1.82 -5.30 9.97
N GLN A 45 1.06 -4.20 9.94
CA GLN A 45 -0.24 -4.17 9.28
C GLN A 45 -0.11 -4.23 7.75
N LEU A 46 0.86 -3.52 7.18
CA LEU A 46 1.14 -3.59 5.73
C LEU A 46 1.55 -5.01 5.31
N ALA A 47 2.35 -5.71 6.11
CA ALA A 47 2.75 -7.08 5.85
C ALA A 47 1.53 -8.02 5.77
N LYS A 48 0.56 -7.87 6.69
CA LYS A 48 -0.70 -8.64 6.63
C LYS A 48 -1.51 -8.34 5.37
N LEU A 49 -1.54 -7.08 4.93
CA LEU A 49 -2.20 -6.70 3.69
C LEU A 49 -1.51 -7.33 2.47
N PHE A 50 -0.18 -7.27 2.41
CA PHE A 50 0.60 -7.82 1.31
C PHE A 50 0.55 -9.35 1.23
N ASP A 51 0.44 -10.04 2.37
CA ASP A 51 0.31 -11.50 2.43
C ASP A 51 -1.09 -11.99 2.02
N ASN A 52 -2.07 -11.09 1.95
CA ASN A 52 -3.43 -11.42 1.49
C ASN A 52 -3.57 -11.15 -0.01
N GLU A 53 -3.29 -12.18 -0.82
CA GLU A 53 -3.39 -12.11 -2.29
C GLU A 53 -4.75 -11.59 -2.79
N LYS A 54 -5.87 -11.95 -2.14
CA LYS A 54 -7.21 -11.51 -2.57
C LYS A 54 -7.38 -10.01 -2.41
N ASP A 55 -6.83 -9.45 -1.33
CA ASP A 55 -6.93 -8.03 -1.01
C ASP A 55 -6.02 -7.21 -1.93
N ILE A 56 -4.81 -7.71 -2.20
CA ILE A 56 -3.90 -7.10 -3.18
C ILE A 56 -4.51 -7.11 -4.58
N GLN A 57 -5.08 -8.23 -5.04
CA GLN A 57 -5.73 -8.28 -6.34
C GLN A 57 -6.95 -7.34 -6.42
N ALA A 58 -7.71 -7.20 -5.34
CA ALA A 58 -8.80 -6.24 -5.27
C ALA A 58 -8.29 -4.78 -5.39
N ILE A 59 -7.18 -4.43 -4.74
CA ILE A 59 -6.54 -3.11 -4.90
C ILE A 59 -6.02 -2.92 -6.32
N LEU A 60 -5.32 -3.90 -6.89
CA LEU A 60 -4.73 -3.80 -8.23
C LEU A 60 -5.77 -3.69 -9.35
N THR A 61 -7.01 -4.13 -9.11
CA THR A 61 -8.12 -4.06 -10.06
C THR A 61 -9.15 -2.98 -9.72
N ALA A 62 -8.92 -2.21 -8.64
CA ALA A 62 -9.78 -1.11 -8.22
C ALA A 62 -9.92 -0.05 -9.32
N LYS A 63 -11.13 0.50 -9.45
CA LYS A 63 -11.43 1.55 -10.43
C LYS A 63 -11.66 2.90 -9.77
N THR A 64 -11.95 2.88 -8.48
CA THR A 64 -12.25 4.07 -7.69
C THR A 64 -11.47 4.05 -6.38
N THR A 65 -11.27 5.23 -5.79
CA THR A 65 -10.72 5.35 -4.44
C THR A 65 -11.54 4.59 -3.40
N GLN A 66 -12.86 4.51 -3.60
CA GLN A 66 -13.75 3.82 -2.68
C GLN A 66 -13.49 2.31 -2.64
N ASP A 67 -13.19 1.69 -3.79
CA ASP A 67 -12.85 0.26 -3.86
C ASP A 67 -11.62 -0.06 -2.99
N ILE A 68 -10.59 0.80 -3.07
CA ILE A 68 -9.37 0.68 -2.27
C ILE A 68 -9.71 0.88 -0.78
N LEU A 69 -10.47 1.92 -0.44
CA LEU A 69 -10.86 2.19 0.95
C LEU A 69 -11.64 1.03 1.58
N SER A 70 -12.49 0.35 0.81
CA SER A 70 -13.22 -0.85 1.27
C SER A 70 -12.31 -2.04 1.59
N VAL A 71 -11.14 -2.13 0.96
CA VAL A 71 -10.11 -3.12 1.31
C VAL A 71 -9.36 -2.69 2.57
N ILE A 72 -8.87 -1.45 2.58
CA ILE A 72 -8.06 -0.91 3.69
C ILE A 72 -8.83 -0.88 5.01
N ALA A 73 -10.14 -0.66 4.99
CA ALA A 73 -10.98 -0.64 6.19
C ALA A 73 -11.04 -1.97 6.98
N ARG A 74 -10.47 -3.06 6.44
CA ARG A 74 -10.37 -4.37 7.12
C ARG A 74 -9.12 -4.55 7.97
N TYR A 75 -8.18 -3.59 7.92
CA TYR A 75 -6.88 -3.61 8.61
C TYR A 75 -6.80 -2.50 9.64
#